data_AF-A0A7V3D400-F1
#
_entry.id   AF-A0A7V3D400-F1
#
_cell.length_a   1.000
_cell.length_b   1.000
_cell.length_c   1.000
_cell.angle_alpha   90.00
_cell.angle_beta   90.00
_cell.angle_gamma   90.00
#
_symmetry.space_group_name_H-M   'P 1'
#
loop_
_entity.id
_entity.type
_entity.pdbx_description
1 polymer ?
#
loop_
_entity_poly.entity_id
_entity_poly.type
_entity_poly.pdbx_seq_one_letter_code
_entity_poly.pdbx_strand_id
1 'polypeptide(L)'
;MKKYAIAFAALLIGSIALACNVPVFRYALERWLPDPYEVIVFHQGPLTKADQELIQRLSDAEDQGRGNLRLHLADVEKLDKPLAELYRGQQNVQLPWLAVRYPEHFGNDELVWAGRFDSSAVTMLLHSPARQEIARRLTAGHSAVWLLLESGDARQDDAAARLIEAKLKELPNVLKLPDLTDNPEDKLLANQPLKIDFSLLRLKHADPAERFLTSLLLKSEDDLVLRNDPPTAASVLGLLGSPSPWAGLAGTASQKIRVEPMLFPVFGRGRSLFAWIGKGITADHIEEDARFLIGPCSCTVKRMNPGFDLLFTAEWEAMLGGKLATEKPKEPELMSLSSLGKPPAKSDNLQSQAKAVPPMTAPPTPAAPASSAPAA
;
A
#
# COMPACT_ATOMS: atom_id res chain seq x y z
N MET A 1 -56.58 -11.34 26.69
CA MET A 1 -56.53 -10.08 25.92
C MET A 1 -55.39 -9.22 26.46
N LYS A 2 -54.42 -8.82 25.61
CA LYS A 2 -53.62 -7.57 25.66
C LYS A 2 -52.89 -7.27 27.00
N LYS A 3 -51.55 -7.11 27.11
CA LYS A 3 -50.51 -6.66 26.16
C LYS A 3 -49.14 -7.00 26.72
N TYR A 4 -48.23 -7.39 25.83
CA TYR A 4 -46.80 -7.50 26.03
C TYR A 4 -46.17 -6.11 26.16
N ALA A 5 -45.25 -5.94 27.12
CA ALA A 5 -44.31 -4.82 27.16
C ALA A 5 -42.99 -5.35 27.72
N ILE A 6 -42.20 -6.03 26.86
CA ILE A 6 -40.79 -6.31 27.13
C ILE A 6 -40.01 -5.26 26.36
N ALA A 7 -39.38 -4.35 27.10
CA ALA A 7 -38.50 -3.34 26.54
C ALA A 7 -37.22 -4.02 26.01
N PHE A 8 -37.00 -3.93 24.70
CA PHE A 8 -35.75 -4.31 24.06
C PHE A 8 -34.77 -3.14 24.22
N ALA A 9 -33.98 -3.16 25.29
CA ALA A 9 -32.82 -2.27 25.40
C ALA A 9 -31.67 -2.89 24.59
N ALA A 10 -31.61 -2.56 23.30
CA ALA A 10 -30.44 -2.87 22.48
C ALA A 10 -29.27 -2.01 22.98
N LEU A 11 -28.32 -2.63 23.69
CA LEU A 11 -27.02 -2.04 23.95
C LEU A 11 -26.29 -1.91 22.59
N LEU A 12 -26.42 -0.75 21.97
CA LEU A 12 -25.45 -0.26 20.99
C LEU A 12 -24.17 0.08 21.77
N ILE A 13 -23.31 -0.91 21.99
CA ILE A 13 -21.91 -0.65 22.29
C ILE A 13 -21.30 -0.22 20.94
N GLY A 14 -21.50 1.04 20.58
CA GLY A 14 -20.69 1.67 19.55
C GLY A 14 -19.26 1.65 20.04
N SER A 15 -18.40 0.87 19.38
CA SER A 15 -16.96 1.03 19.51
C SER A 15 -16.65 2.47 19.15
N ILE A 16 -16.36 3.30 20.16
CA ILE A 16 -15.73 4.59 19.94
C ILE A 16 -14.34 4.24 19.40
N ALA A 17 -14.22 4.15 18.08
CA ALA A 17 -12.91 4.12 17.45
C ALA A 17 -12.24 5.43 17.82
N LEU A 18 -11.32 5.39 18.78
CA LEU A 18 -10.46 6.52 19.10
C LEU A 18 -9.68 6.79 17.81
N ALA A 19 -10.03 7.88 17.13
CA ALA A 19 -9.39 8.27 15.88
C ALA A 19 -7.91 8.60 16.20
N CYS A 20 -6.99 7.88 15.56
CA CYS A 20 -5.56 8.14 15.66
C CYS A 20 -5.25 9.49 14.99
N ASN A 21 -4.61 10.41 15.71
CA ASN A 21 -4.21 11.72 15.18
C ASN A 21 -2.84 11.70 14.49
N VAL A 22 -2.13 10.57 14.50
CA VAL A 22 -0.88 10.44 13.75
C VAL A 22 -1.19 10.63 12.25
N PRO A 23 -0.48 11.54 11.56
CA PRO A 23 -0.65 11.74 10.12
C PRO A 23 -0.49 10.45 9.32
N VAL A 24 -1.26 10.27 8.25
CA VAL A 24 -1.18 9.07 7.38
C VAL A 24 0.26 8.74 6.96
N PHE A 25 1.02 9.74 6.50
CA PHE A 25 2.40 9.52 6.07
C PHE A 25 3.29 8.97 7.18
N ARG A 26 3.06 9.46 8.42
CA ARG A 26 3.83 9.10 9.59
C ARG A 26 3.42 7.74 10.13
N TYR A 27 2.12 7.47 10.18
CA TYR A 27 1.57 6.18 10.59
C TYR A 27 2.09 5.08 9.67
N ALA A 28 2.05 5.31 8.35
CA ALA A 28 2.58 4.38 7.35
C ALA A 28 4.07 4.10 7.55
N LEU A 29 4.88 5.13 7.81
CA LEU A 29 6.33 4.97 8.04
C LEU A 29 6.62 4.13 9.29
N GLU A 30 5.88 4.36 10.36
CA GLU A 30 6.15 3.77 11.65
C GLU A 30 5.58 2.35 11.80
N ARG A 31 4.41 2.10 11.21
CA ARG A 31 3.57 0.94 11.55
C ARG A 31 3.23 0.02 10.38
N TRP A 32 3.29 0.49 9.14
CA TRP A 32 2.97 -0.37 8.00
C TRP A 32 4.23 -1.04 7.47
N LEU A 33 4.26 -2.37 7.58
CA LEU A 33 5.23 -3.18 6.86
C LEU A 33 4.93 -3.13 5.37
N PRO A 34 5.94 -3.03 4.49
CA PRO A 34 5.70 -3.07 3.06
C PRO A 34 5.18 -4.44 2.61
N ASP A 35 4.34 -4.44 1.59
CA ASP A 35 3.72 -5.65 1.06
C ASP A 35 4.71 -6.44 0.18
N PRO A 36 4.84 -7.77 0.38
CA PRO A 36 5.81 -8.57 -0.36
C PRO A 36 5.35 -8.84 -1.78
N TYR A 37 6.20 -8.52 -2.75
CA TYR A 37 6.05 -8.92 -4.14
C TYR A 37 6.39 -10.40 -4.32
N GLU A 38 5.61 -11.15 -5.11
CA GLU A 38 5.95 -12.54 -5.42
C GLU A 38 6.98 -12.57 -6.55
N VAL A 39 8.16 -13.14 -6.27
CA VAL A 39 9.29 -13.26 -7.20
C VAL A 39 9.46 -14.75 -7.52
N ILE A 40 9.04 -15.16 -8.70
CA ILE A 40 8.98 -16.56 -9.11
C ILE A 40 10.11 -16.85 -10.10
N VAL A 41 10.96 -17.83 -9.78
CA VAL A 41 11.97 -18.37 -10.70
C VAL A 41 11.52 -19.74 -11.17
N PHE A 42 11.00 -19.80 -12.39
CA PHE A 42 10.71 -21.06 -13.06
C PHE A 42 12.00 -21.71 -13.53
N HIS A 43 12.18 -22.99 -13.24
CA HIS A 43 13.34 -23.76 -13.64
C HIS A 43 12.96 -25.19 -14.04
N GLN A 44 13.83 -25.87 -14.77
CA GLN A 44 13.68 -27.29 -15.07
C GLN A 44 14.90 -28.04 -14.55
N GLY A 45 14.68 -29.00 -13.65
CA GLY A 45 15.76 -29.75 -13.02
C GLY A 45 16.69 -28.85 -12.17
N PRO A 46 17.92 -29.32 -11.89
CA PRO A 46 18.87 -28.61 -11.05
C PRO A 46 19.37 -27.29 -11.68
N LEU A 47 19.37 -26.23 -10.88
CA LEU A 47 19.92 -24.93 -11.24
C LEU A 47 21.45 -24.95 -11.28
N THR A 48 22.05 -24.19 -12.19
CA THR A 48 23.52 -24.11 -12.30
C THR A 48 24.12 -23.37 -11.09
N LYS A 49 25.43 -23.47 -10.90
CA LYS A 49 26.11 -22.68 -9.84
C LYS A 49 25.90 -21.18 -9.99
N ALA A 50 25.92 -20.68 -11.23
CA ALA A 50 25.67 -19.26 -11.51
C ALA A 50 24.23 -18.86 -11.13
N ASP A 51 23.25 -19.71 -11.45
CA ASP A 51 21.85 -19.46 -11.06
C ASP A 51 21.67 -19.49 -9.53
N GLN A 52 22.36 -20.41 -8.85
CA GLN A 52 22.34 -20.51 -7.38
C GLN A 52 22.90 -19.24 -6.72
N GLU A 53 23.96 -18.64 -7.25
CA GLU A 53 24.48 -17.35 -6.77
C GLU A 53 23.46 -16.22 -6.92
N LEU A 54 22.71 -16.20 -8.02
CA LEU A 54 21.64 -15.23 -8.25
C LEU A 54 20.44 -15.45 -7.32
N ILE A 55 20.08 -16.70 -7.07
CA ILE A 55 19.05 -17.08 -6.10
C ILE A 55 19.45 -16.65 -4.69
N GLN A 56 20.72 -16.86 -4.31
CA GLN A 56 21.22 -16.41 -3.01
C GLN A 56 21.08 -14.90 -2.84
N ARG A 57 21.35 -14.10 -3.88
CA ARG A 57 21.13 -12.64 -3.84
C ARG A 57 19.66 -12.26 -3.60
N LEU A 58 18.71 -13.00 -4.17
CA LEU A 58 17.28 -12.79 -3.96
C LEU A 58 16.86 -13.23 -2.55
N SER A 59 17.35 -14.39 -2.08
CA SER A 59 17.13 -14.88 -0.71
C SER A 59 17.68 -13.91 0.32
N ASP A 60 18.90 -13.39 0.13
CA ASP A 60 19.49 -12.39 1.02
C ASP A 60 18.65 -11.11 1.07
N ALA A 61 18.03 -10.71 -0.05
CA ALA A 61 17.12 -9.57 -0.08
C ALA A 61 15.82 -9.85 0.70
N GLU A 62 15.25 -11.06 0.60
CA GLU A 62 14.07 -11.49 1.37
C GLU A 62 14.36 -11.61 2.88
N ASP A 63 15.40 -12.36 3.24
CA ASP A 63 15.67 -12.79 4.62
C ASP A 63 16.27 -11.69 5.49
N GLN A 64 17.08 -10.80 4.91
CA GLN A 64 17.74 -9.74 5.67
C GLN A 64 16.82 -8.53 5.90
N GLY A 65 15.51 -8.66 5.62
CA GLY A 65 14.52 -7.58 5.74
C GLY A 65 14.81 -6.41 4.80
N ARG A 66 15.68 -6.60 3.81
CA ARG A 66 16.11 -5.56 2.87
C ARG A 66 15.03 -5.33 1.84
N GLY A 67 14.41 -6.39 1.33
CA GLY A 67 13.40 -6.31 0.28
C GLY A 67 12.02 -6.73 0.72
N ASN A 68 10.99 -6.05 0.23
CA ASN A 68 9.62 -6.54 0.31
C ASN A 68 9.31 -7.44 -0.88
N LEU A 69 9.96 -8.60 -0.89
CA LEU A 69 9.76 -9.66 -1.87
C LEU A 69 9.67 -11.02 -1.19
N ARG A 70 9.09 -12.00 -1.89
CA ARG A 70 9.05 -13.39 -1.51
C ARG A 70 9.51 -14.25 -2.68
N LEU A 71 10.60 -14.99 -2.50
CA LEU A 71 11.16 -15.84 -3.53
C LEU A 71 10.43 -17.18 -3.59
N HIS A 72 10.03 -17.58 -4.80
CA HIS A 72 9.41 -18.86 -5.09
C HIS A 72 10.17 -19.56 -6.21
N LEU A 73 10.85 -20.66 -5.89
CA LEU A 73 11.48 -21.53 -6.90
C LEU A 73 10.44 -22.54 -7.40
N ALA A 74 10.16 -22.51 -8.70
CA ALA A 74 9.08 -23.28 -9.30
C ALA A 74 9.64 -24.24 -10.36
N ASP A 75 9.71 -25.53 -10.01
CA ASP A 75 10.08 -26.60 -10.95
C ASP A 75 8.94 -26.83 -11.95
N VAL A 76 9.19 -26.56 -13.24
CA VAL A 76 8.17 -26.61 -14.29
C VAL A 76 7.53 -27.99 -14.46
N GLU A 77 8.18 -29.05 -13.98
CA GLU A 77 7.65 -30.42 -14.00
C GLU A 77 6.73 -30.73 -12.79
N LYS A 78 6.69 -29.84 -11.79
CA LYS A 78 5.98 -30.04 -10.51
C LYS A 78 5.08 -28.85 -10.12
N LEU A 79 4.66 -28.04 -11.10
CA LEU A 79 3.82 -26.87 -10.85
C LEU A 79 2.43 -27.26 -10.37
N ASP A 80 1.90 -26.50 -9.41
CA ASP A 80 0.48 -26.49 -9.13
C ASP A 80 -0.31 -25.80 -10.26
N LYS A 81 -1.64 -25.87 -10.21
CA LYS A 81 -2.49 -25.34 -11.27
C LYS A 81 -2.28 -23.83 -11.51
N PRO A 82 -2.29 -22.95 -10.48
CA PRO A 82 -2.04 -21.52 -10.66
C PRO A 82 -0.70 -21.21 -11.32
N LEU A 83 0.41 -21.81 -10.86
CA LEU A 83 1.71 -21.56 -11.45
C LEU A 83 1.84 -22.15 -12.86
N ALA A 84 1.21 -23.30 -13.13
CA ALA A 84 1.18 -23.89 -14.46
C ALA A 84 0.42 -23.00 -15.45
N GLU A 85 -0.65 -22.32 -15.03
CA GLU A 85 -1.38 -21.35 -15.85
C GLU A 85 -0.53 -20.10 -16.10
N LEU A 86 0.10 -19.55 -15.05
CA LEU A 86 1.00 -18.42 -15.16
C LEU A 86 2.18 -18.68 -16.11
N TYR A 87 2.83 -19.84 -15.95
CA TYR A 87 3.94 -20.28 -16.79
C TYR A 87 3.52 -20.47 -18.25
N ARG A 88 2.38 -21.13 -18.50
CA ARG A 88 1.84 -21.31 -19.87
C ARG A 88 1.49 -19.98 -20.54
N GLY A 89 1.13 -18.96 -19.76
CA GLY A 89 0.90 -17.61 -20.27
C GLY A 89 2.18 -16.89 -20.74
N GLN A 90 3.36 -17.36 -20.35
CA GLN A 90 4.63 -16.80 -20.78
C GLN A 90 5.01 -17.35 -22.18
N GLN A 91 5.19 -16.47 -23.16
CA GLN A 91 5.54 -16.87 -24.54
C GLN A 91 7.06 -17.03 -24.70
N ASN A 92 7.50 -18.02 -25.50
CA ASN A 92 8.91 -18.23 -25.89
C ASN A 92 9.91 -18.28 -24.71
N VAL A 93 9.50 -18.92 -23.61
CA VAL A 93 10.31 -19.00 -22.39
C VAL A 93 11.58 -19.82 -22.60
N GLN A 94 12.72 -19.22 -22.27
CA GLN A 94 13.98 -19.93 -22.08
C GLN A 94 14.27 -19.97 -20.59
N LEU A 95 14.35 -21.19 -20.03
CA LEU A 95 14.59 -21.39 -18.61
C LEU A 95 16.07 -21.19 -18.25
N PRO A 96 16.37 -20.75 -17.02
CA PRO A 96 15.40 -20.35 -15.99
C PRO A 96 14.73 -19.00 -16.31
N TRP A 97 13.48 -18.83 -15.87
CA TRP A 97 12.63 -17.68 -16.19
C TRP A 97 12.16 -16.99 -14.92
N LEU A 98 12.26 -15.67 -14.88
CA LEU A 98 11.86 -14.83 -13.76
C LEU A 98 10.53 -14.15 -14.08
N ALA A 99 9.59 -14.25 -13.15
CA ALA A 99 8.33 -13.51 -13.17
C ALA A 99 8.12 -12.80 -11.83
N VAL A 100 7.58 -11.58 -11.86
CA VAL A 100 7.30 -10.79 -10.65
C VAL A 100 5.84 -10.36 -10.67
N ARG A 101 5.09 -10.65 -9.60
CA ARG A 101 3.70 -10.24 -9.40
C ARG A 101 3.59 -9.19 -8.32
N TYR A 102 2.56 -8.35 -8.43
CA TYR A 102 2.14 -7.53 -7.30
C TYR A 102 1.72 -8.40 -6.11
N PRO A 103 1.73 -7.84 -4.89
CA PRO A 103 1.16 -8.50 -3.73
C PRO A 103 -0.29 -8.93 -3.98
N GLU A 104 -0.67 -10.15 -3.54
CA GLU A 104 -1.97 -10.76 -3.83
C GLU A 104 -3.17 -9.87 -3.50
N HIS A 105 -3.16 -9.19 -2.35
CA HIS A 105 -4.27 -8.32 -1.92
C HIS A 105 -4.39 -7.03 -2.73
N PHE A 106 -3.40 -6.69 -3.57
CA PHE A 106 -3.54 -5.58 -4.51
C PHE A 106 -4.57 -5.90 -5.61
N GLY A 107 -4.81 -7.19 -5.87
CA GLY A 107 -5.83 -7.63 -6.83
C GLY A 107 -5.46 -7.37 -8.30
N ASN A 108 -4.19 -7.14 -8.59
CA ASN A 108 -3.68 -7.00 -9.95
C ASN A 108 -2.99 -8.29 -10.39
N ASP A 109 -3.60 -8.99 -11.35
CA ASP A 109 -3.11 -10.25 -11.89
C ASP A 109 -2.05 -10.09 -12.99
N GLU A 110 -1.74 -8.87 -13.42
CA GLU A 110 -0.67 -8.62 -14.38
C GLU A 110 0.72 -8.83 -13.74
N LEU A 111 1.64 -9.40 -14.53
CA LEU A 111 3.05 -9.44 -14.16
C LEU A 111 3.67 -8.05 -14.23
N VAL A 112 4.18 -7.59 -13.09
CA VAL A 112 5.05 -6.41 -12.96
C VAL A 112 6.18 -6.49 -13.96
N TRP A 113 6.84 -7.66 -14.04
CA TRP A 113 7.92 -7.91 -14.97
C TRP A 113 8.08 -9.41 -15.23
N ALA A 114 8.52 -9.78 -16.43
CA ALA A 114 8.88 -11.14 -16.78
C ALA A 114 10.03 -11.16 -17.78
N GLY A 115 10.93 -12.14 -17.66
CA GLY A 115 12.06 -12.28 -18.56
C GLY A 115 12.98 -13.43 -18.18
N ARG A 116 14.07 -13.59 -18.95
CA ARG A 116 15.12 -14.56 -18.60
C ARG A 116 15.66 -14.28 -17.21
N PHE A 117 15.91 -15.34 -16.45
CA PHE A 117 16.61 -15.24 -15.19
C PHE A 117 18.12 -15.14 -15.47
N ASP A 118 18.68 -13.96 -15.25
CA ASP A 118 20.10 -13.69 -15.37
C ASP A 118 20.53 -12.57 -14.40
N SER A 119 21.83 -12.27 -14.37
CA SER A 119 22.38 -11.25 -13.47
C SER A 119 21.82 -9.85 -13.75
N SER A 120 21.47 -9.53 -15.00
CA SER A 120 20.87 -8.25 -15.36
C SER A 120 19.46 -8.13 -14.80
N ALA A 121 18.65 -9.18 -14.92
CA ALA A 121 17.29 -9.23 -14.38
C ALA A 121 17.27 -9.06 -12.86
N VAL A 122 18.12 -9.80 -12.15
CA VAL A 122 18.26 -9.70 -10.68
C VAL A 122 18.75 -8.32 -10.26
N THR A 123 19.73 -7.76 -10.98
CA THR A 123 20.26 -6.42 -10.67
C THR A 123 19.20 -5.34 -10.84
N MET A 124 18.42 -5.40 -11.92
CA MET A 124 17.34 -4.45 -12.19
C MET A 124 16.18 -4.57 -11.17
N LEU A 125 15.88 -5.79 -10.71
CA LEU A 125 14.88 -6.03 -9.67
C LEU A 125 15.33 -5.45 -8.31
N LEU A 126 16.58 -5.68 -7.93
CA LEU A 126 17.11 -5.31 -6.62
C LEU A 126 17.70 -3.90 -6.54
N HIS A 127 18.02 -3.26 -7.66
CA HIS A 127 18.63 -1.92 -7.68
C HIS A 127 17.85 -0.95 -8.55
N SER A 128 17.63 0.24 -8.01
CA SER A 128 16.99 1.36 -8.67
C SER A 128 17.46 2.64 -7.98
N PRO A 129 18.23 3.50 -8.66
CA PRO A 129 18.65 4.80 -8.13
C PRO A 129 17.49 5.63 -7.59
N ALA A 130 16.34 5.65 -8.27
CA ALA A 130 15.15 6.38 -7.86
C ALA A 130 14.55 5.81 -6.56
N ARG A 131 14.43 4.48 -6.43
CA ARG A 131 13.98 3.87 -5.16
C ARG A 131 14.95 4.15 -4.02
N GLN A 132 16.25 4.07 -4.26
CA GLN A 132 17.24 4.43 -3.23
C GLN A 132 17.09 5.89 -2.77
N GLU A 133 16.88 6.81 -3.71
CA GLU A 133 16.67 8.22 -3.40
C GLU A 133 15.34 8.48 -2.68
N ILE A 134 14.26 7.79 -3.06
CA ILE A 134 12.98 7.86 -2.35
C ILE A 134 13.16 7.38 -0.91
N ALA A 135 13.76 6.20 -0.69
CA ALA A 135 13.99 5.66 0.64
C ALA A 135 14.81 6.64 1.49
N ARG A 136 15.92 7.15 0.94
CA ARG A 136 16.78 8.13 1.62
C ARG A 136 16.01 9.37 2.07
N ARG A 137 15.17 9.95 1.21
CA ARG A 137 14.36 11.15 1.52
C ARG A 137 13.30 10.86 2.57
N LEU A 138 12.56 9.76 2.44
CA LEU A 138 11.52 9.39 3.41
C LEU A 138 12.13 9.15 4.80
N THR A 139 13.28 8.47 4.88
CA THR A 139 13.99 8.26 6.16
C THR A 139 14.64 9.54 6.70
N ALA A 140 14.97 10.51 5.84
CA ALA A 140 15.42 11.84 6.24
C ALA A 140 14.29 12.75 6.76
N GLY A 141 13.05 12.25 6.81
CA GLY A 141 11.91 12.95 7.38
C GLY A 141 11.07 13.74 6.37
N HIS A 142 11.21 13.48 5.07
CA HIS A 142 10.23 13.96 4.10
C HIS A 142 8.88 13.26 4.35
N SER A 143 7.79 14.02 4.33
CA SER A 143 6.43 13.50 4.47
C SER A 143 6.04 12.65 3.27
N ALA A 144 6.40 13.10 2.07
CA ALA A 144 6.25 12.33 0.84
C ALA A 144 7.25 12.77 -0.23
N VAL A 145 7.59 11.84 -1.11
CA VAL A 145 8.34 12.07 -2.35
C VAL A 145 7.37 11.89 -3.51
N TRP A 146 7.11 12.98 -4.22
CA TRP A 146 6.27 13.00 -5.40
C TRP A 146 7.11 12.57 -6.60
N LEU A 147 6.82 11.39 -7.13
CA LEU A 147 7.53 10.80 -8.26
C LEU A 147 6.81 11.17 -9.55
N LEU A 148 7.46 11.97 -10.40
CA LEU A 148 6.97 12.33 -11.73
C LEU A 148 7.61 11.41 -12.76
N LEU A 149 6.84 10.44 -13.27
CA LEU A 149 7.22 9.64 -14.44
C LEU A 149 6.99 10.48 -15.70
N GLU A 150 8.08 10.77 -16.40
CA GLU A 150 8.11 11.64 -17.58
C GLU A 150 7.56 10.94 -18.82
N SER A 151 6.80 11.69 -19.62
CA SER A 151 6.24 11.26 -20.90
C SER A 151 7.28 11.12 -22.01
N GLY A 152 8.40 11.83 -21.91
CA GLY A 152 9.34 12.03 -23.00
C GLY A 152 9.06 13.28 -23.85
N ASP A 153 7.95 13.98 -23.62
CA ASP A 153 7.72 15.34 -24.12
C ASP A 153 8.16 16.34 -23.05
N ALA A 154 9.38 16.87 -23.23
CA ALA A 154 9.98 17.82 -22.29
C ALA A 154 9.08 19.02 -21.96
N ARG A 155 8.23 19.48 -22.90
CA ARG A 155 7.33 20.62 -22.61
C ARG A 155 6.24 20.24 -21.62
N GLN A 156 5.65 19.06 -21.78
CA GLN A 156 4.63 18.55 -20.86
C GLN A 156 5.23 18.19 -19.52
N ASP A 157 6.38 17.51 -19.53
CA ASP A 157 7.09 17.08 -18.33
C ASP A 157 7.55 18.29 -17.49
N ASP A 158 8.13 19.30 -18.13
CA ASP A 158 8.56 20.51 -17.44
C ASP A 158 7.37 21.37 -16.95
N ALA A 159 6.23 21.33 -17.65
CA ALA A 159 5.03 22.01 -17.20
C ALA A 159 4.46 21.34 -15.94
N ALA A 160 4.38 20.01 -15.93
CA ALA A 160 3.96 19.23 -14.77
C ALA A 160 4.93 19.44 -13.59
N ALA A 161 6.25 19.36 -13.83
CA ALA A 161 7.29 19.58 -12.83
C ALA A 161 7.19 20.98 -12.19
N ARG A 162 7.05 22.04 -13.00
CA ARG A 162 6.89 23.41 -12.47
C ARG A 162 5.63 23.55 -11.60
N LEU A 163 4.52 22.95 -12.00
CA LEU A 163 3.27 23.00 -11.24
C LEU A 163 3.43 22.32 -9.87
N ILE A 164 3.93 21.08 -9.86
CA ILE A 164 4.11 20.35 -8.60
C ILE A 164 5.14 21.06 -7.71
N GLU A 165 6.28 21.49 -8.23
CA GLU A 165 7.30 22.22 -7.44
C GLU A 165 6.72 23.49 -6.80
N ALA A 166 5.90 24.26 -7.53
CA ALA A 166 5.24 25.43 -6.99
C ALA A 166 4.30 25.07 -5.82
N LYS A 167 3.47 24.03 -5.98
CA LYS A 167 2.59 23.55 -4.90
C LYS A 167 3.36 22.98 -3.72
N LEU A 168 4.42 22.18 -3.94
CA LEU A 168 5.23 21.62 -2.85
C LEU A 168 5.94 22.70 -2.03
N LYS A 169 6.22 23.87 -2.61
CA LYS A 169 6.73 25.04 -1.89
C LYS A 169 5.64 25.77 -1.09
N GLU A 170 4.42 25.82 -1.63
CA GLU A 170 3.28 26.51 -1.03
C GLU A 170 2.69 25.73 0.16
N LEU A 171 2.42 24.44 -0.05
CA LEU A 171 1.63 23.58 0.84
C LEU A 171 2.11 23.51 2.30
N PRO A 172 3.43 23.44 2.59
CA PRO A 172 3.91 23.46 3.98
C PRO A 172 3.52 24.71 4.78
N ASN A 173 3.18 25.82 4.12
CA ASN A 173 2.79 27.07 4.77
C ASN A 173 1.28 27.18 5.03
N VAL A 174 0.47 26.35 4.36
CA VAL A 174 -1.00 26.43 4.41
C VAL A 174 -1.62 25.20 5.07
N LEU A 175 -0.94 24.05 5.01
CA LEU A 175 -1.37 22.82 5.67
C LEU A 175 -0.92 22.82 7.13
N LYS A 176 -1.72 22.16 7.98
CA LYS A 176 -1.44 22.00 9.41
C LYS A 176 -1.54 20.54 9.78
N LEU A 177 -0.55 20.06 10.52
CA LEU A 177 -0.59 18.71 11.10
C LEU A 177 -1.67 18.67 12.20
N PRO A 178 -2.32 17.51 12.41
CA PRO A 178 -3.16 17.28 13.57
C PRO A 178 -2.37 17.44 14.87
N ASP A 179 -3.05 17.92 15.91
CA ASP A 179 -2.50 17.95 17.26
C ASP A 179 -2.42 16.52 17.81
N LEU A 180 -1.23 16.10 18.21
CA LEU A 180 -1.04 14.82 18.90
C LEU A 180 -1.49 14.95 20.35
N THR A 181 -2.14 13.91 20.87
CA THR A 181 -2.60 13.87 22.26
C THR A 181 -1.74 12.93 23.12
N ASP A 182 -2.02 12.87 24.42
CA ASP A 182 -1.40 11.88 25.32
C ASP A 182 -1.94 10.44 25.11
N ASN A 183 -2.83 10.23 24.13
CA ASN A 183 -3.31 8.90 23.77
C ASN A 183 -2.12 8.01 23.32
N PRO A 184 -1.96 6.79 23.85
CA PRO A 184 -0.93 5.86 23.39
C PRO A 184 -0.91 5.63 21.87
N GLU A 185 -2.06 5.69 21.20
CA GLU A 185 -2.17 5.56 19.74
C GLU A 185 -1.53 6.73 18.96
N ASP A 186 -1.44 7.91 19.59
CA ASP A 186 -0.85 9.12 19.01
C ASP A 186 0.68 9.18 19.21
N LYS A 187 1.24 8.22 19.96
CA LYS A 187 2.68 8.17 20.24
C LYS A 187 3.48 7.87 18.98
N LEU A 188 4.42 8.76 18.66
CA LEU A 188 5.37 8.54 17.58
C LEU A 188 6.45 7.53 17.98
N LEU A 189 6.79 6.65 17.04
CA LEU A 189 7.75 5.55 17.22
C LEU A 189 9.13 5.82 16.61
N ALA A 190 9.17 6.64 15.56
CA ALA A 190 10.40 6.92 14.83
C ALA A 190 11.06 8.23 15.33
N ASN A 191 12.38 8.33 15.19
CA ASN A 191 13.17 9.38 15.85
C ASN A 191 13.16 10.73 15.11
N GLN A 192 12.80 10.73 13.84
CA GLN A 192 12.79 11.91 13.00
C GLN A 192 11.68 12.89 13.43
N PRO A 193 11.91 14.21 13.28
CA PRO A 193 10.90 15.22 13.57
C PRO A 193 9.61 15.01 12.76
N LEU A 194 8.46 15.30 13.37
CA LEU A 194 7.20 15.38 12.64
C LEU A 194 7.10 16.76 11.98
N LYS A 195 7.11 16.81 10.65
CA LYS A 195 7.03 18.03 9.84
C LYS A 195 6.28 17.77 8.53
N ILE A 196 5.83 18.84 7.89
CA ILE A 196 5.35 18.83 6.50
C ILE A 196 6.54 19.19 5.60
N ASP A 197 7.01 18.22 4.83
CA ASP A 197 8.13 18.40 3.91
C ASP A 197 7.94 17.48 2.69
N PHE A 198 7.67 18.08 1.54
CA PHE A 198 7.44 17.35 0.30
C PHE A 198 8.57 17.62 -0.69
N SER A 199 8.92 16.61 -1.49
CA SER A 199 9.92 16.78 -2.55
C SER A 199 9.49 16.16 -3.86
N LEU A 200 9.98 16.69 -4.98
CA LEU A 200 9.81 16.10 -6.30
C LEU A 200 11.02 15.22 -6.65
N LEU A 201 10.77 14.05 -7.23
CA LEU A 201 11.75 13.24 -7.95
C LEU A 201 11.24 13.01 -9.37
N ARG A 202 12.03 13.39 -10.38
CA ARG A 202 11.71 13.15 -11.79
C ARG A 202 12.30 11.82 -12.24
N LEU A 203 11.51 11.02 -12.95
CA LEU A 203 11.87 9.70 -13.44
C LEU A 203 11.65 9.63 -14.94
N LYS A 204 12.73 9.41 -15.70
CA LYS A 204 12.65 9.22 -17.14
C LYS A 204 12.08 7.85 -17.46
N HIS A 205 10.98 7.80 -18.22
CA HIS A 205 10.39 6.55 -18.67
C HIS A 205 11.37 5.62 -19.42
N ALA A 206 12.29 6.19 -20.19
CA ALA A 206 13.26 5.42 -20.98
C ALA A 206 14.58 5.12 -20.25
N ASP A 207 14.71 5.42 -18.95
CA ASP A 207 15.96 5.18 -18.22
C ASP A 207 16.22 3.67 -18.07
N PRO A 208 17.33 3.15 -18.62
CA PRO A 208 17.65 1.73 -18.53
C PRO A 208 17.84 1.24 -17.08
N ALA A 209 18.27 2.10 -16.16
CA ALA A 209 18.45 1.74 -14.76
C ALA A 209 17.11 1.59 -14.00
N GLU A 210 16.02 2.12 -14.57
CA GLU A 210 14.71 2.21 -13.92
C GLU A 210 13.62 1.41 -14.64
N ARG A 211 14.00 0.53 -15.58
CA ARG A 211 13.07 -0.27 -16.38
C ARG A 211 12.08 -1.06 -15.51
N PHE A 212 12.55 -1.67 -14.42
CA PHE A 212 11.67 -2.39 -13.50
C PHE A 212 10.72 -1.46 -12.77
N LEU A 213 11.21 -0.34 -12.22
CA LEU A 213 10.37 0.65 -11.54
C LEU A 213 9.32 1.24 -12.49
N THR A 214 9.71 1.55 -13.72
CA THR A 214 8.80 2.07 -14.75
C THR A 214 7.73 1.03 -15.10
N SER A 215 8.10 -0.24 -15.26
CA SER A 215 7.14 -1.33 -15.49
C SER A 215 6.17 -1.49 -14.31
N LEU A 216 6.68 -1.38 -13.08
CA LEU A 216 5.90 -1.43 -11.84
C LEU A 216 4.93 -0.25 -11.70
N LEU A 217 5.28 0.95 -12.17
CA LEU A 217 4.36 2.09 -12.12
C LEU A 217 3.33 2.01 -13.25
N LEU A 218 3.74 1.67 -14.46
CA LEU A 218 2.83 1.63 -15.60
C LEU A 218 1.78 0.53 -15.48
N LYS A 219 2.10 -0.57 -14.81
CA LYS A 219 1.19 -1.71 -14.65
C LYS A 219 0.42 -1.68 -13.34
N SER A 220 0.55 -0.63 -12.51
CA SER A 220 -0.16 -0.58 -11.22
C SER A 220 -1.65 -0.36 -11.39
N GLU A 221 -2.07 0.35 -12.43
CA GLU A 221 -3.46 0.73 -12.68
C GLU A 221 -3.82 0.40 -14.13
N ASP A 222 -5.05 -0.08 -14.35
CA ASP A 222 -5.50 -0.59 -15.66
C ASP A 222 -5.48 0.47 -16.78
N ASP A 223 -5.58 1.76 -16.43
CA ASP A 223 -5.68 2.88 -17.36
C ASP A 223 -4.34 3.60 -17.63
N LEU A 224 -3.24 3.13 -17.04
CA LEU A 224 -1.90 3.65 -17.29
C LEU A 224 -1.24 3.08 -18.54
N VAL A 225 -1.62 1.87 -18.96
CA VAL A 225 -1.28 1.31 -20.27
C VAL A 225 -2.51 1.41 -21.16
N LEU A 226 -2.43 2.06 -22.33
CA LEU A 226 -3.52 1.91 -23.31
C LEU A 226 -3.44 0.48 -23.86
N ARG A 227 -4.22 -0.42 -23.26
CA ARG A 227 -4.59 -1.68 -23.89
C ARG A 227 -5.54 -1.35 -25.04
N ASN A 228 -5.20 -1.78 -26.25
CA ASN A 228 -6.11 -1.73 -27.40
C ASN A 228 -7.20 -2.81 -27.31
N ASP A 229 -7.37 -3.46 -26.17
CA ASP A 229 -8.37 -4.50 -26.00
C ASP A 229 -9.75 -3.83 -25.91
N PRO A 230 -10.72 -4.23 -26.75
CA PRO A 230 -12.12 -3.91 -26.47
C PRO A 230 -12.44 -4.38 -25.04
N PRO A 231 -13.20 -3.61 -24.25
CA PRO A 231 -13.47 -3.92 -22.86
C PRO A 231 -13.94 -5.38 -22.76
N THR A 232 -13.19 -6.21 -22.03
CA THR A 232 -13.63 -7.56 -21.73
C THR A 232 -14.93 -7.45 -20.95
N ALA A 233 -15.89 -8.31 -21.27
CA ALA A 233 -17.25 -8.24 -20.76
C ALA A 233 -17.31 -8.13 -19.21
N ALA A 234 -16.29 -8.56 -18.47
CA ALA A 234 -16.16 -8.42 -17.02
C ALA A 234 -16.13 -6.95 -16.52
N SER A 235 -15.66 -6.00 -17.32
CA SER A 235 -15.63 -4.57 -16.95
C SER A 235 -16.93 -3.81 -17.28
N VAL A 236 -17.90 -4.48 -17.93
CA VAL A 236 -19.20 -3.90 -18.32
C VAL A 236 -20.39 -4.67 -17.74
N LEU A 237 -20.19 -5.84 -17.12
CA LEU A 237 -21.24 -6.71 -16.56
C LEU A 237 -21.77 -6.25 -15.18
N GLY A 238 -21.95 -4.94 -15.01
CA GLY A 238 -22.84 -4.37 -14.00
C GLY A 238 -24.27 -4.14 -14.51
N LEU A 239 -24.51 -4.09 -15.83
CA LEU A 239 -25.84 -3.79 -16.38
C LEU A 239 -26.14 -4.59 -17.65
N LEU A 240 -27.10 -5.51 -17.51
CA LEU A 240 -27.94 -6.14 -18.54
C LEU A 240 -27.32 -7.25 -19.40
N GLY A 241 -27.95 -8.43 -19.33
CA GLY A 241 -27.47 -9.67 -19.92
C GLY A 241 -27.76 -9.85 -21.40
N SER A 242 -26.76 -10.37 -22.13
CA SER A 242 -26.82 -11.46 -23.13
C SER A 242 -25.45 -11.57 -23.84
N PRO A 243 -24.91 -12.75 -24.18
CA PRO A 243 -23.58 -12.89 -24.79
C PRO A 243 -23.58 -12.57 -26.29
N SER A 244 -22.51 -11.90 -26.77
CA SER A 244 -22.31 -11.54 -28.19
C SER A 244 -21.21 -12.39 -28.87
N PRO A 245 -21.31 -12.70 -30.19
CA PRO A 245 -20.61 -13.81 -30.84
C PRO A 245 -19.34 -13.46 -31.63
N TRP A 246 -18.56 -12.45 -31.23
CA TRP A 246 -17.32 -12.07 -31.96
C TRP A 246 -16.06 -12.70 -31.35
N ALA A 247 -15.99 -14.03 -31.40
CA ALA A 247 -14.71 -14.74 -31.31
C ALA A 247 -14.06 -14.72 -32.70
N GLY A 248 -13.31 -13.67 -33.02
CA GLY A 248 -12.58 -13.62 -34.28
C GLY A 248 -12.12 -12.23 -34.64
N LEU A 249 -10.90 -11.88 -34.22
CA LEU A 249 -9.88 -11.08 -34.91
C LEU A 249 -8.75 -10.81 -33.90
N ALA A 250 -7.93 -11.84 -33.66
CA ALA A 250 -6.64 -11.67 -33.01
C ALA A 250 -5.67 -11.02 -34.01
N GLY A 251 -5.58 -9.69 -33.97
CA GLY A 251 -4.54 -8.90 -34.62
C GLY A 251 -3.49 -8.50 -33.59
N THR A 252 -2.21 -8.51 -33.98
CA THR A 252 -1.07 -8.12 -33.15
C THR A 252 -1.23 -6.69 -32.61
N ALA A 253 -1.66 -6.57 -31.36
CA ALA A 253 -1.76 -5.29 -30.67
C ALA A 253 -0.36 -4.85 -30.20
N SER A 254 0.26 -3.91 -30.91
CA SER A 254 1.32 -3.09 -30.32
C SER A 254 0.69 -2.28 -29.19
N GLN A 255 1.03 -2.59 -27.93
CA GLN A 255 0.61 -1.81 -26.76
C GLN A 255 1.00 -0.35 -26.98
N LYS A 256 0.03 0.55 -27.04
CA LYS A 256 0.29 1.97 -27.18
C LYS A 256 0.51 2.51 -25.77
N ILE A 257 1.76 2.61 -25.33
CA ILE A 257 2.06 3.17 -24.01
C ILE A 257 1.47 4.59 -23.95
N ARG A 258 0.79 4.92 -22.85
CA ARG A 258 0.28 6.28 -22.63
C ARG A 258 1.48 7.20 -22.41
N VAL A 259 1.65 8.20 -23.28
CA VAL A 259 2.80 9.10 -23.31
C VAL A 259 2.48 10.44 -22.61
N GLU A 260 1.85 10.40 -21.45
CA GLU A 260 1.55 11.58 -20.65
C GLU A 260 2.32 11.52 -19.33
N PRO A 261 2.72 12.66 -18.74
CA PRO A 261 3.39 12.65 -17.44
C PRO A 261 2.45 12.05 -16.39
N MET A 262 3.00 11.25 -15.47
CA MET A 262 2.26 10.59 -14.40
C MET A 262 2.88 10.95 -13.06
N LEU A 263 2.07 11.37 -12.09
CA LEU A 263 2.52 11.84 -10.79
C LEU A 263 2.04 10.91 -9.68
N PHE A 264 2.99 10.37 -8.92
CA PHE A 264 2.78 9.40 -7.85
C PHE A 264 3.30 9.93 -6.51
N PRO A 265 2.44 10.23 -5.53
CA PRO A 265 2.86 10.55 -4.16
C PRO A 265 3.34 9.28 -3.42
N VAL A 266 4.64 9.19 -3.11
CA VAL A 266 5.24 8.06 -2.37
C VAL A 266 5.54 8.46 -0.92
N PHE A 267 5.11 7.66 0.05
CA PHE A 267 5.18 7.95 1.48
C PHE A 267 5.40 6.69 2.32
N GLY A 268 5.57 6.86 3.63
CA GLY A 268 5.76 5.74 4.56
C GLY A 268 7.01 4.92 4.21
N ARG A 269 6.89 3.59 4.22
CA ARG A 269 7.95 2.67 3.78
C ARG A 269 7.80 2.29 2.30
N GLY A 270 7.53 3.28 1.45
CA GLY A 270 7.43 3.09 0.01
C GLY A 270 6.03 2.81 -0.55
N ARG A 271 4.97 3.22 0.17
CA ARG A 271 3.60 3.21 -0.35
C ARG A 271 3.38 4.38 -1.30
N SER A 272 2.79 4.13 -2.46
CA SER A 272 2.37 5.14 -3.42
C SER A 272 0.86 5.31 -3.40
N LEU A 273 0.36 6.54 -3.49
CA LEU A 273 -1.01 6.78 -3.98
C LEU A 273 -1.07 6.49 -5.49
N PHE A 274 -2.30 6.41 -6.02
CA PHE A 274 -2.56 6.22 -7.46
C PHE A 274 -2.18 7.46 -8.28
N ALA A 275 -1.99 7.27 -9.58
CA ALA A 275 -1.41 8.29 -10.44
C ALA A 275 -2.39 9.41 -10.80
N TRP A 276 -1.89 10.65 -10.80
CA TRP A 276 -2.48 11.71 -11.63
C TRP A 276 -1.79 11.78 -12.99
N ILE A 277 -2.56 11.80 -14.07
CA ILE A 277 -2.02 11.62 -15.43
C ILE A 277 -2.32 12.83 -16.31
N GLY A 278 -1.30 13.39 -16.94
CA GLY A 278 -1.41 14.49 -17.90
C GLY A 278 -2.21 15.66 -17.35
N LYS A 279 -3.38 15.94 -17.95
CA LYS A 279 -4.29 17.01 -17.49
C LYS A 279 -4.89 16.78 -16.11
N GLY A 280 -4.84 15.55 -15.58
CA GLY A 280 -5.20 15.24 -14.21
C GLY A 280 -4.20 15.77 -13.18
N ILE A 281 -2.98 16.14 -13.60
CA ILE A 281 -2.00 16.80 -12.71
C ILE A 281 -2.41 18.27 -12.57
N THR A 282 -3.20 18.56 -11.53
CA THR A 282 -3.74 19.88 -11.23
C THR A 282 -3.35 20.33 -9.82
N ALA A 283 -3.41 21.64 -9.56
CA ALA A 283 -3.13 22.17 -8.23
C ALA A 283 -4.06 21.59 -7.14
N ASP A 284 -5.34 21.42 -7.48
CA ASP A 284 -6.37 20.94 -6.56
C ASP A 284 -6.15 19.47 -6.18
N HIS A 285 -5.87 18.61 -7.16
CA HIS A 285 -5.57 17.20 -6.90
C HIS A 285 -4.29 17.00 -6.08
N ILE A 286 -3.24 17.78 -6.39
CA ILE A 286 -1.99 17.76 -5.60
C ILE A 286 -2.27 18.17 -4.15
N GLU A 287 -3.10 19.19 -3.95
CA GLU A 287 -3.46 19.68 -2.63
C GLU A 287 -4.36 18.70 -1.86
N GLU A 288 -5.27 18.00 -2.55
CA GLU A 288 -6.11 16.94 -2.00
C GLU A 288 -5.27 15.77 -1.47
N ASP A 289 -4.36 15.23 -2.28
CA ASP A 289 -3.46 14.16 -1.87
C ASP A 289 -2.54 14.61 -0.73
N ALA A 290 -2.01 15.84 -0.79
CA ALA A 290 -1.18 16.38 0.29
C ALA A 290 -1.96 16.49 1.61
N ARG A 291 -3.23 16.94 1.57
CA ARG A 291 -4.13 16.99 2.73
C ARG A 291 -4.41 15.61 3.29
N PHE A 292 -4.68 14.63 2.43
CA PHE A 292 -4.86 13.25 2.85
C PHE A 292 -3.63 12.73 3.60
N LEU A 293 -2.44 12.92 3.03
CA LEU A 293 -1.20 12.39 3.60
C LEU A 293 -0.86 12.99 4.98
N ILE A 294 -1.14 14.28 5.18
CA ILE A 294 -0.87 14.96 6.46
C ILE A 294 -2.04 14.87 7.45
N GLY A 295 -3.21 14.42 7.00
CA GLY A 295 -4.40 14.26 7.82
C GLY A 295 -4.32 13.06 8.78
N PRO A 296 -5.21 12.99 9.78
CA PRO A 296 -5.21 11.92 10.77
C PRO A 296 -5.47 10.56 10.13
N CYS A 297 -4.71 9.54 10.52
CA CYS A 297 -4.87 8.17 10.02
C CYS A 297 -6.06 7.45 10.70
N SER A 298 -7.28 7.90 10.43
CA SER A 298 -8.52 7.42 11.09
C SER A 298 -8.74 5.91 10.94
N CYS A 299 -8.30 5.32 9.83
CA CYS A 299 -8.52 3.91 9.52
C CYS A 299 -7.57 2.95 10.23
N THR A 300 -6.34 3.39 10.55
CA THR A 300 -5.14 2.63 11.01
C THR A 300 -4.75 1.39 10.19
N VAL A 301 -5.71 0.74 9.56
CA VAL A 301 -5.60 -0.39 8.64
C VAL A 301 -5.09 0.10 7.29
N LYS A 302 -3.88 -0.32 6.95
CA LYS A 302 -3.21 -0.07 5.67
C LYS A 302 -4.13 -0.27 4.47
N ARG A 303 -4.87 -1.38 4.44
CA ARG A 303 -5.71 -1.76 3.31
C ARG A 303 -6.93 -0.88 3.07
N MET A 304 -7.35 -0.09 4.05
CA MET A 304 -8.42 0.89 3.85
C MET A 304 -7.88 2.23 3.31
N ASN A 305 -6.56 2.37 3.19
CA ASN A 305 -5.94 3.56 2.61
C ASN A 305 -5.65 3.30 1.13
N PRO A 306 -5.90 4.27 0.24
CA PRO A 306 -5.63 4.14 -1.18
C PRO A 306 -4.16 3.81 -1.46
N GLY A 307 -3.93 3.25 -2.65
CA GLY A 307 -2.60 3.03 -3.19
C GLY A 307 -2.05 1.61 -3.04
N PHE A 308 -0.76 1.50 -3.33
CA PHE A 308 -0.01 0.24 -3.39
C PHE A 308 1.44 0.47 -2.97
N ASP A 309 2.14 -0.58 -2.57
CA ASP A 309 3.53 -0.44 -2.18
C ASP A 309 4.43 -0.67 -3.38
N LEU A 310 5.50 0.12 -3.54
CA LEU A 310 6.54 -0.22 -4.50
C LEU A 310 7.43 -1.34 -3.91
N LEU A 311 8.07 -2.11 -4.78
CA LEU A 311 9.14 -3.02 -4.34
C LEU A 311 10.35 -2.16 -3.98
N PHE A 312 10.92 -2.27 -2.80
CA PHE A 312 12.15 -1.63 -2.34
C PHE A 312 13.18 -2.68 -1.93
N THR A 313 14.44 -2.26 -1.90
CA THR A 313 15.55 -2.93 -1.21
C THR A 313 16.20 -1.93 -0.25
N ALA A 314 15.58 -1.72 0.92
CA ALA A 314 15.98 -0.77 1.94
C ALA A 314 15.90 -1.38 3.34
N GLU A 315 16.92 -1.16 4.16
CA GLU A 315 16.94 -1.54 5.58
C GLU A 315 16.16 -0.51 6.42
N TRP A 316 14.84 -0.46 6.26
CA TRP A 316 13.97 0.56 6.87
C TRP A 316 14.19 0.71 8.38
N GLU A 317 14.33 -0.40 9.09
CA GLU A 317 14.57 -0.47 10.53
C GLU A 317 15.89 0.20 10.92
N ALA A 318 16.97 -0.14 10.21
CA ALA A 318 18.29 0.43 10.46
C ALA A 318 18.32 1.93 10.11
N MET A 319 17.66 2.33 9.02
CA MET A 319 17.62 3.72 8.56
C MET A 319 16.78 4.63 9.47
N LEU A 320 15.75 4.11 10.13
CA LEU A 320 14.84 4.90 10.99
C LEU A 320 15.26 4.92 12.47
N GLY A 321 16.09 3.96 12.91
CA GLY A 321 16.72 3.96 14.23
C GLY A 321 15.77 3.92 15.43
N GLY A 322 14.48 3.62 15.22
CA GLY A 322 13.41 3.64 16.23
C GLY A 322 12.79 2.26 16.50
N LYS A 323 11.93 2.17 17.53
CA LYS A 323 11.14 0.95 17.81
C LYS A 323 9.94 0.90 16.86
N LEU A 324 10.22 0.56 15.62
CA LEU A 324 9.19 0.37 14.59
C LEU A 324 8.30 -0.83 14.91
N ALA A 325 7.07 -0.84 14.37
CA ALA A 325 6.31 -2.09 14.36
C ALA A 325 7.05 -3.10 13.47
N THR A 326 7.41 -4.25 14.06
CA THR A 326 8.14 -5.35 13.42
C THR A 326 7.25 -6.54 13.08
N GLU A 327 6.01 -6.55 13.56
CA GLU A 327 5.05 -7.62 13.31
C GLU A 327 3.90 -7.11 12.46
N LYS A 328 3.47 -7.91 11.46
CA LYS A 328 2.20 -7.65 10.77
C LYS A 328 1.11 -7.61 11.83
N PRO A 329 0.32 -6.53 11.94
CA PRO A 329 -0.86 -6.56 12.79
C PRO A 329 -1.68 -7.78 12.39
N LYS A 330 -2.05 -8.61 13.37
CA LYS A 330 -2.93 -9.75 13.14
C LYS A 330 -4.24 -9.17 12.64
N GLU A 331 -4.43 -9.17 11.32
CA GLU A 331 -5.67 -8.70 10.75
C GLU A 331 -6.80 -9.49 11.39
N PRO A 332 -7.90 -8.82 11.78
CA PRO A 332 -9.04 -9.56 12.28
C PRO A 332 -9.42 -10.53 11.17
N GLU A 333 -9.35 -11.83 11.46
CA GLU A 333 -9.97 -12.85 10.61
C GLU A 333 -11.38 -12.35 10.35
N LEU A 334 -11.68 -11.99 9.10
CA LEU A 334 -13.00 -11.55 8.72
C LEU A 334 -13.92 -12.70 9.12
N MET A 335 -14.73 -12.48 10.17
CA MET A 335 -15.58 -13.56 10.67
C MET A 335 -16.45 -14.00 9.51
N SER A 336 -16.21 -15.22 9.05
CA SER A 336 -17.05 -15.87 8.06
C SER A 336 -18.49 -15.79 8.56
N LEU A 337 -19.41 -15.32 7.72
CA LEU A 337 -20.85 -15.29 8.00
C LEU A 337 -21.38 -16.68 8.42
N SER A 338 -20.66 -17.75 8.08
CA SER A 338 -20.90 -19.12 8.51
C SER A 338 -20.75 -19.35 10.03
N SER A 339 -20.18 -18.39 10.77
CA SER A 339 -19.90 -18.48 12.21
C SER A 339 -21.06 -17.96 13.08
N LEU A 340 -22.01 -17.24 12.49
CA LEU A 340 -23.21 -16.73 13.17
C LEU A 340 -24.23 -17.86 13.36
N GLY A 341 -23.95 -18.78 14.27
CA GLY A 341 -24.88 -19.87 14.58
C GLY A 341 -24.40 -20.93 15.55
N LYS A 342 -23.13 -20.92 15.98
CA LYS A 342 -22.64 -21.84 17.01
C LYS A 342 -22.49 -21.11 18.36
N PRO A 343 -23.15 -21.57 19.44
CA PRO A 343 -22.85 -21.07 20.77
C PRO A 343 -21.39 -21.41 21.12
N PRO A 344 -20.68 -20.54 21.84
CA PRO A 344 -19.27 -20.73 22.15
C PRO A 344 -19.06 -22.00 22.97
N ALA A 345 -18.04 -22.77 22.59
CA ALA A 345 -17.56 -23.90 23.39
C ALA A 345 -17.03 -23.37 24.74
N LYS A 346 -17.38 -24.06 25.82
CA LYS A 346 -16.92 -23.73 27.18
C LYS A 346 -15.39 -23.74 27.22
N SER A 347 -14.78 -22.60 27.50
CA SER A 347 -13.35 -22.54 27.82
C SER A 347 -13.17 -22.86 29.31
N ASP A 348 -12.60 -24.02 29.60
CA ASP A 348 -12.11 -24.39 30.93
C ASP A 348 -10.82 -23.64 31.23
N ASN A 349 -10.93 -22.33 31.52
CA ASN A 349 -9.89 -21.63 32.27
C ASN A 349 -10.42 -20.33 32.87
N LEU A 350 -11.17 -20.45 33.96
CA LEU A 350 -11.58 -19.31 34.78
C LEU A 350 -11.46 -19.67 36.27
N GLN A 351 -10.28 -20.14 36.68
CA GLN A 351 -9.93 -20.28 38.09
C GLN A 351 -8.47 -19.90 38.31
N SER A 352 -8.17 -18.61 38.18
CA SER A 352 -6.98 -17.99 38.78
C SER A 352 -7.14 -16.48 38.66
N GLN A 353 -7.05 -15.78 39.79
CA GLN A 353 -7.16 -14.32 39.96
C GLN A 353 -8.55 -13.76 40.30
N ALA A 354 -9.13 -14.22 41.41
CA ALA A 354 -9.95 -13.36 42.26
C ALA A 354 -9.08 -12.88 43.44
N LYS A 355 -8.49 -11.68 43.33
CA LYS A 355 -8.07 -10.90 44.50
C LYS A 355 -9.17 -9.88 44.80
N ALA A 356 -9.61 -9.85 46.05
CA ALA A 356 -10.75 -9.07 46.53
C ALA A 356 -10.56 -7.56 46.32
N VAL A 357 -11.60 -6.91 45.81
CA VAL A 357 -11.75 -5.45 45.73
C VAL A 357 -12.49 -4.97 47.00
N PRO A 358 -12.00 -3.96 47.75
CA PRO A 358 -12.75 -3.37 48.86
C PRO A 358 -13.94 -2.52 48.34
N PRO A 359 -15.04 -2.39 49.10
CA PRO A 359 -16.23 -1.70 48.61
C PRO A 359 -16.00 -0.19 48.40
N MET A 360 -16.44 0.30 47.24
CA MET A 360 -16.47 1.73 46.92
C MET A 360 -17.55 2.45 47.74
N THR A 361 -17.17 3.54 48.40
CA THR A 361 -18.10 4.51 48.99
C THR A 361 -18.78 5.34 47.91
N ALA A 362 -20.04 5.70 48.14
CA ALA A 362 -20.84 6.50 47.21
C ALA A 362 -20.31 7.95 47.06
N PRO A 363 -20.41 8.57 45.87
CA PRO A 363 -20.04 9.96 45.67
C PRO A 363 -21.06 10.93 46.30
N PRO A 364 -20.64 12.13 46.76
CA PRO A 364 -21.54 13.12 47.32
C PRO A 364 -22.39 13.84 46.24
N THR A 365 -23.62 14.17 46.62
CA THR A 365 -24.63 14.87 45.82
C THR A 365 -24.19 16.29 45.42
N PRO A 366 -24.50 16.79 44.20
CA PRO A 366 -24.16 18.15 43.81
C PRO A 366 -25.03 19.18 44.54
N ALA A 367 -24.41 20.27 45.01
CA ALA A 367 -25.10 21.41 45.59
C ALA A 367 -25.80 22.26 44.51
N ALA A 368 -26.99 22.77 44.82
CA ALA A 368 -27.79 23.62 43.95
C ALA A 368 -27.14 25.02 43.73
N PRO A 369 -27.34 25.66 42.56
CA PRO A 369 -26.80 26.98 42.29
C PRO A 369 -27.55 28.08 43.04
N ALA A 370 -26.79 29.01 43.63
CA ALA A 370 -27.31 30.21 44.29
C ALA A 370 -27.83 31.24 43.27
N SER A 371 -28.99 31.84 43.56
CA SER A 371 -29.58 32.91 42.76
C SER A 371 -28.82 34.23 42.95
N SER A 372 -28.44 34.89 41.86
CA SER A 372 -28.11 36.31 41.86
C SER A 372 -29.35 37.14 41.50
N ALA A 373 -29.68 38.10 42.37
CA ALA A 373 -30.69 39.13 42.15
C ALA A 373 -30.17 40.23 41.19
N PRO A 374 -31.05 41.02 40.54
CA PRO A 374 -30.65 41.98 39.53
C PRO A 374 -30.23 43.32 40.16
N ALA A 375 -29.25 43.98 39.55
CA ALA A 375 -28.94 45.39 39.82
C ALA A 375 -29.70 46.30 38.85
N ALA A 376 -30.33 47.33 39.40
CA ALA A 376 -30.68 48.58 38.73
C ALA A 376 -29.58 49.62 39.00
#